data_AF-A0A372QQ60-F1
#
_entry.id   AF-A0A372QQ60-F1
#
_cell.length_a   1.000
_cell.length_b   1.000
_cell.length_c   1.000
_cell.angle_alpha   90.00
_cell.angle_beta   90.00
_cell.angle_gamma   90.00
#
_symmetry.space_group_name_H-M   'P 1'
#
loop_
_entity.id
_entity.type
_entity.pdbx_description
1 polymer ?
#
loop_
_entity_poly.entity_id
_entity_poly.type
_entity_poly.pdbx_seq_one_letter_code
_entity_poly.pdbx_strand_id
1 'polypeptide(L)'
;MPKIKENVTLKNAPKKITEYPNTNIILYTNGRRSYHYTVKKKGLYSQPSVLTYTQGKNKYKIPDYYCVETTWGRENNKKTVKCSINYIEDKPLFKIMYGTNFSEVVQSNISSTTVANEVLKKLFPRNEKSLISGIHLFGIHLRTLEHSREGKRENHPQLKSLELCDRSTIYRRQNKFENQIKERVQIEGAKIYGEDQAKK
;
A
#
# COMPACT_ATOMS: atom_id res chain seq x y z
N MET A 1 47.48 -27.43 13.41
CA MET A 1 46.25 -27.23 12.62
C MET A 1 45.71 -25.83 12.90
N PRO A 2 45.67 -24.92 11.91
CA PRO A 2 45.12 -23.58 12.13
C PRO A 2 43.60 -23.62 12.08
N LYS A 3 42.94 -23.14 13.14
CA LYS A 3 41.50 -22.87 13.15
C LYS A 3 41.26 -21.61 12.31
N ILE A 4 40.77 -21.80 11.08
CA ILE A 4 40.25 -20.71 10.25
C ILE A 4 39.02 -20.16 10.96
N LYS A 5 39.14 -18.97 11.53
CA LYS A 5 37.98 -18.17 11.95
C LYS A 5 37.33 -17.67 10.67
N GLU A 6 36.23 -18.29 10.28
CA GLU A 6 35.32 -17.72 9.30
C GLU A 6 34.75 -16.42 9.87
N ASN A 7 35.39 -15.30 9.52
CA ASN A 7 34.79 -13.98 9.68
C ASN A 7 33.65 -13.87 8.65
N VAL A 8 32.48 -14.42 8.98
CA VAL A 8 31.24 -14.17 8.24
C VAL A 8 30.85 -12.72 8.49
N THR A 9 31.44 -11.84 7.69
CA THR A 9 31.03 -10.45 7.57
C THR A 9 29.72 -10.45 6.79
N LEU A 10 28.61 -10.79 7.47
CA LEU A 10 27.27 -10.71 6.88
C LEU A 10 26.99 -9.22 6.64
N LYS A 11 27.22 -8.76 5.41
CA LYS A 11 26.83 -7.42 4.97
C LYS A 11 25.33 -7.26 5.25
N ASN A 12 24.97 -6.40 6.20
CA ASN A 12 23.60 -6.09 6.61
C ASN A 12 22.85 -5.34 5.50
N ALA A 13 22.61 -5.99 4.37
CA ALA A 13 21.85 -5.43 3.26
C ALA A 13 20.35 -5.40 3.61
N PRO A 14 19.59 -4.43 3.08
CA PRO A 14 18.15 -4.44 3.22
C PRO A 14 17.58 -5.73 2.64
N LYS A 15 16.92 -6.53 3.48
CA LYS A 15 16.33 -7.81 3.07
C LYS A 15 14.84 -7.75 3.32
N LYS A 16 14.09 -8.14 2.29
CA LYS A 16 12.64 -8.26 2.35
C LYS A 16 12.28 -9.73 2.19
N ILE A 17 11.38 -10.22 3.04
CA ILE A 17 10.82 -11.56 2.96
C ILE A 17 9.30 -11.36 2.90
N THR A 18 8.68 -11.84 1.83
CA THR A 18 7.26 -11.55 1.57
C THR A 18 6.63 -12.63 0.72
N GLU A 19 5.42 -13.01 1.08
CA GLU A 19 4.53 -13.85 0.28
C GLU A 19 3.33 -13.03 -0.23
N TYR A 20 3.43 -11.70 -0.22
CA TYR A 20 2.37 -10.81 -0.70
C TYR A 20 2.26 -10.93 -2.24
N PRO A 21 1.06 -11.08 -2.82
CA PRO A 21 -0.25 -10.84 -2.21
C PRO A 21 -0.94 -12.06 -1.56
N ASN A 22 -0.33 -13.24 -1.53
CA ASN A 22 -0.94 -14.44 -0.93
C ASN A 22 -1.19 -14.26 0.58
N THR A 23 -0.27 -13.59 1.27
CA THR A 23 -0.47 -13.12 2.64
C THR A 23 -0.44 -11.59 2.70
N ASN A 24 -1.16 -11.02 3.67
CA ASN A 24 -1.12 -9.57 3.93
C ASN A 24 0.07 -9.15 4.80
N ILE A 25 1.02 -10.05 5.05
CA ILE A 25 2.17 -9.83 5.92
C ILE A 25 3.41 -9.53 5.09
N ILE A 26 4.16 -8.51 5.49
CA ILE A 26 5.43 -8.15 4.88
C ILE A 26 6.49 -7.99 5.97
N LEU A 27 7.57 -8.76 5.85
CA LEU A 27 8.75 -8.62 6.70
C LEU A 27 9.83 -7.84 5.94
N TYR A 28 10.38 -6.83 6.59
CA TYR A 28 11.42 -5.99 6.02
C TYR A 28 12.46 -5.63 7.07
N THR A 29 13.74 -5.74 6.72
CA THR A 29 14.83 -5.17 7.51
C THR A 29 15.63 -4.19 6.66
N ASN A 30 16.00 -3.06 7.25
CA ASN A 30 16.96 -2.13 6.65
C ASN A 30 18.41 -2.40 7.13
N GLY A 31 18.67 -3.58 7.70
CA GLY A 31 19.95 -3.96 8.29
C GLY A 31 20.16 -3.46 9.73
N ARG A 32 19.44 -2.42 10.16
CA ARG A 32 19.49 -1.90 11.54
C ARG A 32 18.23 -2.20 12.34
N ARG A 33 17.08 -2.15 11.69
CA ARG A 33 15.75 -2.37 12.28
C ARG A 33 14.95 -3.28 11.37
N SER A 34 14.22 -4.18 12.01
CA SER A 34 13.22 -5.03 11.37
C SER A 34 11.83 -4.46 11.62
N TYR A 35 11.00 -4.52 10.60
CA TYR A 35 9.63 -4.07 10.58
C TYR A 35 8.75 -5.23 10.10
N HIS A 36 7.66 -5.44 10.82
CA HIS A 36 6.61 -6.37 10.45
C HIS A 36 5.36 -5.56 10.10
N TYR A 37 4.94 -5.63 8.84
CA TYR A 37 3.75 -4.94 8.37
C TYR A 37 2.61 -5.95 8.17
N THR A 38 1.42 -5.58 8.63
CA THR A 38 0.16 -6.23 8.28
C THR A 38 -0.67 -5.25 7.47
N VAL A 39 -0.82 -5.54 6.19
CA VAL A 39 -1.52 -4.68 5.23
C VAL A 39 -3.03 -4.81 5.44
N LYS A 40 -3.69 -3.72 5.84
CA LYS A 40 -5.15 -3.68 5.99
C LYS A 40 -5.82 -3.13 4.75
N LYS A 41 -5.27 -2.04 4.19
CA LYS A 41 -5.69 -1.44 2.94
C LYS A 41 -4.47 -1.01 2.15
N LYS A 42 -4.33 -1.51 0.92
CA LYS A 42 -3.19 -1.15 0.05
C LYS A 42 -3.23 0.31 -0.42
N GLY A 43 -4.41 0.94 -0.46
CA GLY A 43 -4.60 2.28 -1.01
C GLY A 43 -4.38 2.37 -2.53
N LEU A 44 -4.64 3.52 -3.11
CA LEU A 44 -4.49 3.81 -4.54
C LEU A 44 -3.64 5.08 -4.73
N TYR A 45 -2.99 5.23 -5.87
CA TYR A 45 -2.36 6.51 -6.20
C TYR A 45 -3.40 7.45 -6.78
N SER A 46 -3.42 8.69 -6.29
CA SER A 46 -4.24 9.76 -6.84
C SER A 46 -3.88 10.04 -8.30
N GLN A 47 -4.74 10.78 -9.00
CA GLN A 47 -4.46 11.22 -10.37
C GLN A 47 -3.16 12.05 -10.43
N PRO A 48 -2.46 12.08 -11.60
CA PRO A 48 -1.17 12.75 -11.71
C PRO A 48 -1.12 14.21 -11.25
N SER A 49 -2.22 14.95 -11.37
CA SER A 49 -2.35 16.34 -10.92
C SER A 49 -2.25 16.52 -9.39
N VAL A 50 -2.63 15.49 -8.62
CA VAL A 50 -2.71 15.50 -7.15
C VAL A 50 -1.67 14.56 -6.52
N LEU A 51 -1.00 13.72 -7.32
CA LEU A 51 -0.05 12.72 -6.85
C LEU A 51 1.14 13.37 -6.13
N THR A 52 1.24 13.13 -4.82
CA THR A 52 2.38 13.59 -4.01
C THR A 52 3.42 12.52 -3.80
N TYR A 53 4.64 12.96 -3.51
CA TYR A 53 5.81 12.12 -3.28
C TYR A 53 6.43 12.43 -1.93
N THR A 54 7.07 11.42 -1.33
CA THR A 54 7.88 11.63 -0.13
C THR A 54 9.07 12.55 -0.43
N GLN A 55 9.42 13.40 0.53
CA GLN A 55 10.61 14.23 0.46
C GLN A 55 11.90 13.41 0.72
N GLY A 56 13.02 13.83 0.15
CA GLY A 56 14.35 13.21 0.35
C GLY A 56 14.96 12.63 -0.93
N LYS A 57 16.05 11.87 -0.77
CA LYS A 57 16.82 11.28 -1.90
C LYS A 57 15.98 10.29 -2.72
N ASN A 58 15.18 9.48 -2.04
CA ASN A 58 14.25 8.53 -2.67
C ASN A 58 12.84 9.12 -2.61
N LYS A 59 12.25 9.35 -3.78
CA LYS A 59 10.88 9.86 -3.93
C LYS A 59 9.94 8.69 -4.13
N TYR A 60 9.10 8.40 -3.14
CA TYR A 60 8.06 7.37 -3.22
C TYR A 60 6.69 8.01 -3.37
N LYS A 61 5.85 7.45 -4.24
CA LYS A 61 4.46 7.89 -4.41
C LYS A 61 3.67 7.65 -3.13
N ILE A 62 2.88 8.65 -2.72
CA ILE A 62 2.07 8.56 -1.50
C ILE A 62 0.67 8.06 -1.88
N PRO A 63 0.24 6.89 -1.39
CA PRO A 63 -1.09 6.36 -1.66
C PRO A 63 -2.17 7.06 -0.82
N ASP A 64 -3.36 7.16 -1.39
CA ASP A 64 -4.61 7.53 -0.74
C ASP A 64 -5.36 6.29 -0.22
N TYR A 65 -6.22 6.46 0.78
CA TYR A 65 -6.97 5.41 1.49
C TYR A 65 -6.11 4.22 1.94
N TYR A 66 -4.88 4.50 2.36
CA TYR A 66 -3.90 3.51 2.75
C TYR A 66 -3.96 3.20 4.24
N CYS A 67 -3.78 1.94 4.62
CA CYS A 67 -3.74 1.53 6.02
C CYS A 67 -2.86 0.29 6.23
N VAL A 68 -1.91 0.38 7.16
CA VAL A 68 -1.07 -0.74 7.60
C VAL A 68 -0.92 -0.73 9.11
N GLU A 69 -0.82 -1.92 9.69
CA GLU A 69 -0.30 -2.08 11.04
C GLU A 69 1.18 -2.38 10.96
N THR A 70 1.98 -1.64 11.71
CA THR A 70 3.44 -1.79 11.73
C THR A 70 3.89 -2.13 13.13
N THR A 71 4.60 -3.24 13.26
CA THR A 71 5.27 -3.65 14.49
C THR A 71 6.77 -3.53 14.33
N TRP A 72 7.45 -2.90 15.28
CA TRP A 72 8.91 -2.80 15.34
C TRP A 72 9.43 -2.88 16.77
N GLY A 73 10.72 -3.16 16.94
CA GLY A 73 11.36 -3.32 18.25
C GLY A 73 11.89 -4.73 18.48
N ARG A 74 12.59 -4.92 19.60
CA ARG A 74 13.17 -6.21 20.00
C ARG A 74 12.29 -6.85 21.06
N GLU A 75 12.00 -8.14 20.89
CA GLU A 75 11.39 -9.01 21.92
C GLU A 75 10.27 -8.32 22.70
N ASN A 76 10.48 -8.08 24.00
CA ASN A 76 9.49 -7.55 24.95
C ASN A 76 9.21 -6.05 24.75
N ASN A 77 10.01 -5.35 23.95
CA ASN A 77 9.87 -3.93 23.63
C ASN A 77 9.27 -3.69 22.24
N LYS A 78 8.62 -4.70 21.64
CA LYS A 78 7.87 -4.52 20.41
C LYS A 78 6.73 -3.53 20.62
N LYS A 79 6.61 -2.58 19.70
CA LYS A 79 5.49 -1.64 19.63
C LYS A 79 4.77 -1.86 18.30
N THR A 80 3.45 -1.79 18.36
CA THR A 80 2.58 -1.90 17.20
C THR A 80 1.76 -0.62 17.09
N VAL A 81 1.71 -0.08 15.89
CA VAL A 81 0.90 1.11 15.57
C VAL A 81 0.13 0.87 14.28
N LYS A 82 -0.98 1.59 14.11
CA LYS A 82 -1.76 1.59 12.88
C LYS A 82 -1.51 2.90 12.13
N CYS A 83 -0.85 2.79 11.00
CA CYS A 83 -0.53 3.90 10.11
C CYS A 83 -1.60 4.01 9.02
N SER A 84 -2.11 5.20 8.77
CA SER A 84 -3.07 5.47 7.70
C SER A 84 -2.78 6.78 6.97
N ILE A 85 -3.09 6.81 5.68
CA ILE A 85 -2.93 8.00 4.83
C ILE A 85 -4.23 8.19 4.08
N ASN A 86 -4.78 9.39 4.16
CA ASN A 86 -5.91 9.84 3.36
C ASN A 86 -5.58 11.21 2.80
N TYR A 87 -6.12 11.56 1.63
CA TYR A 87 -6.00 12.89 1.07
C TYR A 87 -7.18 13.76 1.51
N ILE A 88 -6.89 14.98 1.97
CA ILE A 88 -7.85 16.03 2.31
C ILE A 88 -7.43 17.27 1.55
N GLU A 89 -8.33 17.83 0.72
CA GLU A 89 -8.03 18.98 -0.14
C GLU A 89 -6.74 18.79 -0.94
N ASP A 90 -6.64 17.65 -1.63
CA ASP A 90 -5.51 17.26 -2.47
C ASP A 90 -4.16 17.12 -1.75
N LYS A 91 -4.15 17.13 -0.41
CA LYS A 91 -2.95 16.98 0.42
C LYS A 91 -3.01 15.73 1.30
N PRO A 92 -1.91 14.97 1.44
CA PRO A 92 -1.89 13.79 2.28
C PRO A 92 -1.93 14.17 3.77
N LEU A 93 -2.91 13.62 4.49
CA LEU A 93 -2.96 13.59 5.94
C LEU A 93 -2.40 12.25 6.44
N PHE A 94 -1.27 12.32 7.13
CA PHE A 94 -0.65 11.17 7.78
C PHE A 94 -1.23 11.00 9.18
N LYS A 95 -1.73 9.82 9.51
CA LYS A 95 -2.31 9.50 10.81
C LYS A 95 -1.71 8.21 11.37
N ILE A 96 -1.29 8.25 12.62
CA ILE A 96 -0.85 7.07 13.38
C ILE A 96 -1.75 6.92 14.60
N MET A 97 -2.31 5.72 14.76
CA MET A 97 -3.04 5.31 15.95
C MET A 97 -2.18 4.34 16.78
N TYR A 98 -2.15 4.50 18.09
CA TYR A 98 -1.32 3.72 19.02
C TYR A 98 -2.00 3.59 20.39
N GLY A 99 -1.32 2.97 21.36
CA GLY A 99 -1.88 2.70 22.69
C GLY A 99 -2.81 1.49 22.70
N THR A 100 -3.46 1.25 23.84
CA THR A 100 -4.38 0.12 24.01
C THR A 100 -5.52 0.21 23.01
N ASN A 101 -5.70 -0.84 22.20
CA ASN A 101 -6.72 -0.91 21.14
C ASN A 101 -6.67 0.26 20.14
N PHE A 102 -5.50 0.88 19.94
CA PHE A 102 -5.32 2.04 19.05
C PHE A 102 -6.17 3.27 19.44
N SER A 103 -6.39 3.49 20.74
CA SER A 103 -7.20 4.60 21.27
C SER A 103 -6.55 5.98 21.11
N GLU A 104 -5.22 6.05 21.04
CA GLU A 104 -4.50 7.32 20.91
C GLU A 104 -4.18 7.62 19.45
N VAL A 105 -4.21 8.91 19.08
CA VAL A 105 -4.03 9.34 17.69
C VAL A 105 -3.05 10.52 17.61
N VAL A 106 -2.16 10.47 16.62
CA VAL A 106 -1.37 11.62 16.16
C VAL A 106 -1.56 11.74 14.65
N GLN A 107 -1.73 12.97 14.16
CA GLN A 107 -1.85 13.23 12.73
C GLN A 107 -1.16 14.53 12.34
N SER A 108 -0.67 14.58 11.10
CA SER A 108 -0.08 15.77 10.52
C SER A 108 -0.21 15.74 8.99
N ASN A 109 -0.37 16.90 8.40
CA ASN A 109 -0.29 17.13 6.95
C ASN A 109 1.12 17.55 6.49
N ILE A 110 2.09 17.65 7.41
CA ILE A 110 3.45 18.09 7.09
C ILE A 110 4.26 16.94 6.47
N SER A 111 4.45 15.85 7.21
CA SER A 111 5.15 14.66 6.72
C SER A 111 4.87 13.43 7.58
N SER A 112 5.04 12.24 6.99
CA SER A 112 4.96 10.98 7.72
C SER A 112 6.01 10.87 8.84
N THR A 113 7.20 11.46 8.66
CA THR A 113 8.29 11.44 9.65
C THR A 113 7.97 12.32 10.85
N THR A 114 7.26 13.43 10.66
CA THR A 114 6.81 14.30 11.76
C THR A 114 5.91 13.53 12.72
N VAL A 115 4.85 12.91 12.20
CA VAL A 115 3.91 12.09 12.99
C VAL A 115 4.62 10.91 13.65
N ALA A 116 5.51 10.24 12.90
CA ALA A 116 6.24 9.09 13.41
C ALA A 116 7.12 9.43 14.61
N ASN A 117 7.81 10.57 14.59
CA ASN A 117 8.65 11.00 15.70
C ASN A 117 7.84 11.53 16.89
N GLU A 118 6.68 12.17 16.66
CA GLU A 118 5.75 12.51 17.75
C GLU A 118 5.29 11.26 18.50
N VAL A 119 4.83 10.23 17.77
CA VAL A 119 4.42 8.96 18.39
C VAL A 119 5.60 8.30 19.09
N LEU A 120 6.80 8.35 18.51
CA LEU A 120 7.99 7.79 19.15
C LEU A 120 8.29 8.45 20.50
N LYS A 121 8.19 9.79 20.58
CA LYS A 121 8.37 10.55 21.84
C LYS A 121 7.32 10.16 22.88
N LYS A 122 6.06 9.98 22.47
CA LYS A 122 4.97 9.55 23.37
C LYS A 122 5.15 8.12 23.86
N LEU A 123 5.59 7.20 22.99
CA LEU A 123 5.85 5.80 23.34
C LEU A 123 7.11 5.61 24.20
N PHE A 124 8.10 6.48 24.05
CA PHE A 124 9.40 6.40 24.74
C PHE A 124 9.83 7.78 25.26
N PRO A 125 9.16 8.32 26.28
CA PRO A 125 9.42 9.68 26.78
C PRO A 125 10.86 9.87 27.28
N ARG A 126 11.52 8.79 27.73
CA ARG A 126 12.91 8.82 28.21
C ARG A 126 13.97 8.76 27.10
N ASN A 127 13.56 8.75 25.82
CA ASN A 127 14.46 8.53 24.68
C ASN A 127 14.37 9.64 23.63
N GLU A 128 14.67 10.87 24.05
CA GLU A 128 14.49 12.10 23.26
C GLU A 128 15.32 12.15 21.96
N LYS A 129 16.48 11.49 21.94
CA LYS A 129 17.40 11.49 20.78
C LYS A 129 17.00 10.49 19.71
N SER A 130 16.09 9.57 20.01
CA SER A 130 15.69 8.56 19.03
C SER A 130 14.79 9.16 17.96
N LEU A 131 15.10 8.85 16.71
CA LEU A 131 14.28 9.18 15.56
C LEU A 131 13.86 7.91 14.83
N ILE A 132 12.72 7.98 14.16
CA ILE A 132 12.20 6.94 13.30
C ILE A 132 11.80 7.53 11.95
N SER A 133 12.10 6.81 10.88
CA SER A 133 11.72 7.22 9.54
C SER A 133 10.24 6.94 9.30
N GLY A 134 9.45 7.97 9.00
CA GLY A 134 8.05 7.82 8.65
C GLY A 134 7.84 6.95 7.41
N ILE A 135 8.74 7.04 6.42
CA ILE A 135 8.73 6.20 5.22
C ILE A 135 8.80 4.70 5.56
N HIS A 136 9.60 4.35 6.58
CA HIS A 136 9.69 2.98 7.06
C HIS A 136 8.48 2.65 7.94
N LEU A 137 8.12 3.49 8.90
CA LEU A 137 7.00 3.20 9.80
C LEU A 137 5.67 3.01 9.06
N PHE A 138 5.43 3.78 7.99
CA PHE A 138 4.27 3.62 7.12
C PHE A 138 4.46 2.55 6.04
N GLY A 139 5.67 2.00 5.84
CA GLY A 139 5.93 1.03 4.77
C GLY A 139 5.77 1.60 3.35
N ILE A 140 5.91 2.91 3.15
CA ILE A 140 5.70 3.58 1.84
C ILE A 140 6.73 3.09 0.80
N HIS A 141 7.95 2.80 1.24
CA HIS A 141 9.05 2.30 0.40
C HIS A 141 8.86 0.85 -0.09
N LEU A 142 7.82 0.14 0.36
CA LEU A 142 7.65 -1.29 0.06
C LEU A 142 7.27 -1.48 -1.42
N ARG A 143 8.26 -1.80 -2.25
CA ARG A 143 8.06 -2.04 -3.70
C ARG A 143 6.95 -3.04 -4.04
N THR A 144 6.68 -4.07 -3.24
CA THR A 144 5.58 -5.00 -3.56
C THR A 144 4.21 -4.32 -3.53
N LEU A 145 4.03 -3.37 -2.61
CA LEU A 145 2.79 -2.60 -2.55
C LEU A 145 2.68 -1.67 -3.75
N GLU A 146 3.77 -1.02 -4.14
CA GLU A 146 3.86 -0.23 -5.37
C GLU A 146 3.46 -1.03 -6.62
N HIS A 147 4.13 -2.16 -6.89
CA HIS A 147 3.79 -3.02 -8.04
C HIS A 147 2.33 -3.49 -7.99
N SER A 148 1.78 -3.78 -6.80
CA SER A 148 0.38 -4.21 -6.67
C SER A 148 -0.65 -3.10 -6.89
N ARG A 149 -0.25 -1.83 -6.77
CA ARG A 149 -1.10 -0.66 -7.05
C ARG A 149 -1.05 -0.30 -8.52
N GLU A 150 0.14 -0.35 -9.10
CA GLU A 150 0.33 -0.03 -10.51
C GLU A 150 -0.16 -1.15 -11.42
N GLY A 151 -0.38 -2.34 -10.87
CA GLY A 151 -0.70 -3.54 -11.62
C GLY A 151 0.48 -3.95 -12.50
N LYS A 152 0.44 -5.16 -13.07
CA LYS A 152 1.34 -5.54 -14.15
C LYS A 152 1.13 -4.57 -15.33
N ARG A 153 1.90 -3.48 -15.38
CA ARG A 153 2.08 -2.61 -16.56
C ARG A 153 2.88 -3.31 -17.66
N GLU A 154 3.05 -4.63 -17.60
CA GLU A 154 3.92 -5.31 -18.54
C GLU A 154 3.24 -5.66 -19.86
N ASN A 155 1.90 -5.77 -19.99
CA ASN A 155 1.29 -6.08 -21.30
C ASN A 155 -0.20 -5.73 -21.49
N HIS A 156 -0.81 -4.92 -20.62
CA HIS A 156 -2.17 -4.43 -20.88
C HIS A 156 -2.11 -2.97 -21.33
N PRO A 157 -2.41 -2.67 -22.62
CA PRO A 157 -2.52 -1.29 -23.07
C PRO A 157 -3.51 -0.57 -22.15
N GLN A 158 -3.08 0.53 -21.55
CA GLN A 158 -4.01 1.45 -20.90
C GLN A 158 -5.12 1.74 -21.91
N LEU A 159 -6.37 1.45 -21.55
CA LEU A 159 -7.50 1.74 -22.41
C LEU A 159 -7.48 3.26 -22.64
N LYS A 160 -7.20 3.66 -23.88
CA LYS A 160 -7.32 5.06 -24.30
C LYS A 160 -8.69 5.60 -23.87
N SER A 161 -8.71 6.85 -23.41
CA SER A 161 -9.97 7.59 -23.18
C SER A 161 -10.82 7.56 -24.45
N LEU A 162 -12.15 7.64 -24.31
CA LEU A 162 -13.06 7.60 -25.46
C LEU A 162 -12.74 8.70 -26.47
N GLU A 163 -12.38 9.89 -25.97
CA GLU A 163 -11.98 11.07 -26.76
C GLU A 163 -10.74 10.84 -27.64
N LEU A 164 -9.91 9.85 -27.28
CA LEU A 164 -8.66 9.52 -27.97
C LEU A 164 -8.75 8.20 -28.75
N CYS A 165 -9.95 7.61 -28.83
CA CYS A 165 -10.19 6.38 -29.57
C CYS A 165 -10.69 6.67 -30.98
N ASP A 166 -10.13 5.96 -31.95
CA ASP A 166 -10.71 5.92 -33.29
C ASP A 166 -12.11 5.30 -33.25
N ARG A 167 -12.99 5.70 -34.16
CA ARG A 167 -14.37 5.18 -34.26
C ARG A 167 -14.44 3.65 -34.22
N SER A 168 -13.52 2.97 -34.89
CA SER A 168 -13.44 1.50 -34.91
C SER A 168 -13.18 0.91 -33.53
N THR A 169 -12.34 1.56 -32.71
CA THR A 169 -12.06 1.13 -31.34
C THR A 169 -13.26 1.38 -30.43
N ILE A 170 -13.97 2.50 -30.61
CA ILE A 170 -15.21 2.81 -29.89
C ILE A 170 -16.26 1.73 -30.20
N TYR A 171 -16.50 1.44 -31.48
CA TYR A 171 -17.50 0.46 -31.91
C TYR A 171 -17.20 -0.95 -31.36
N ARG A 172 -15.93 -1.37 -31.40
CA ARG A 172 -15.51 -2.66 -30.83
C ARG A 172 -15.76 -2.74 -29.32
N ARG A 173 -15.54 -1.64 -28.60
CA ARG A 173 -15.80 -1.57 -27.15
C ARG A 173 -17.30 -1.57 -26.85
N GLN A 174 -18.09 -0.84 -27.64
CA GLN A 174 -19.55 -0.83 -27.55
C GLN A 174 -20.13 -2.23 -27.74
N ASN A 175 -19.78 -2.93 -28.82
CA ASN A 175 -20.26 -4.30 -29.07
C ASN A 175 -19.86 -5.27 -27.95
N LYS A 176 -18.64 -5.13 -27.41
CA LYS A 176 -18.21 -5.99 -26.30
C LYS A 176 -19.04 -5.74 -25.03
N PHE A 177 -19.33 -4.47 -24.73
CA PHE A 177 -20.18 -4.10 -23.61
C PHE A 177 -21.62 -4.57 -23.81
N GLU A 178 -22.17 -4.37 -25.00
CA GLU A 178 -23.51 -4.82 -25.38
C GLU A 178 -23.67 -6.33 -25.21
N ASN A 179 -22.71 -7.13 -25.70
CA ASN A 179 -22.73 -8.58 -25.53
C ASN A 179 -22.70 -8.99 -24.04
N GLN A 180 -21.88 -8.31 -23.23
CA GLN A 180 -21.83 -8.57 -21.79
C GLN A 180 -23.15 -8.24 -21.08
N ILE A 181 -23.82 -7.16 -21.48
CA ILE A 181 -25.15 -6.84 -20.95
C ILE A 181 -26.15 -7.90 -21.38
N LYS A 182 -26.16 -8.28 -22.67
CA LYS A 182 -27.08 -9.27 -23.20
C LYS A 182 -26.98 -10.61 -22.46
N GLU A 183 -25.76 -11.09 -22.24
CA GLU A 183 -25.50 -12.31 -21.46
C GLU A 183 -26.01 -12.18 -20.01
N ARG A 184 -25.71 -11.07 -19.33
CA ARG A 184 -26.16 -10.84 -17.95
C ARG A 184 -27.68 -10.80 -17.84
N VAL A 185 -28.34 -10.07 -18.73
CA VAL A 185 -29.79 -9.94 -18.77
C VAL A 185 -30.44 -11.29 -19.05
N GLN A 186 -29.87 -12.11 -19.94
CA GLN A 186 -30.37 -13.47 -20.17
C GLN A 186 -30.23 -14.36 -18.93
N ILE A 187 -29.06 -14.33 -18.27
CA ILE A 187 -28.80 -15.12 -17.06
C ILE A 187 -29.73 -14.69 -15.91
N GLU A 188 -29.88 -13.39 -15.67
CA GLU A 188 -30.77 -12.86 -14.62
C GLU A 188 -32.24 -13.05 -14.98
N GLY A 189 -32.62 -12.85 -16.24
CA GLY A 189 -33.97 -13.09 -16.74
C GLY A 189 -34.39 -14.55 -16.57
N ALA A 190 -33.55 -15.51 -16.93
CA ALA A 190 -33.81 -16.93 -16.73
C ALA A 190 -34.01 -17.31 -15.25
N LYS A 191 -33.29 -16.64 -14.34
CA LYS A 191 -33.45 -16.85 -12.88
C LYS A 191 -34.79 -16.32 -12.35
N ILE A 192 -35.28 -15.21 -12.91
CA ILE A 192 -36.49 -14.54 -12.42
C ILE A 192 -37.75 -15.14 -13.04
N TYR A 193 -37.72 -15.46 -14.33
CA TYR A 193 -38.91 -15.82 -15.11
C TYR A 193 -38.95 -17.30 -15.54
N GLY A 194 -37.90 -18.08 -15.29
CA GLY A 194 -37.75 -19.45 -15.80
C GLY A 194 -37.25 -19.50 -17.24
N GLU A 195 -36.66 -20.63 -17.66
CA GLU A 195 -35.98 -20.78 -18.97
C GLU A 195 -36.93 -20.72 -20.19
N ASP A 196 -38.24 -20.87 -19.99
CA ASP A 196 -39.21 -21.12 -21.06
C ASP A 196 -39.71 -19.88 -21.83
N GLN A 197 -39.21 -18.67 -21.53
CA GLN A 197 -39.61 -17.45 -22.27
C GLN A 197 -38.49 -16.78 -23.09
N ALA A 198 -37.26 -17.30 -23.10
CA ALA A 198 -36.13 -16.65 -23.75
C ALA A 198 -35.94 -16.96 -25.26
N LYS A 199 -36.86 -17.73 -25.87
CA LYS A 199 -36.83 -18.06 -27.30
C LYS A 199 -38.20 -17.82 -27.96
N LYS A 200 -38.48 -16.57 -28.32
CA LYS A 200 -39.39 -16.22 -29.41
C LYS A 200 -38.85 -15.03 -30.15
#